data_AF-A0A9R0HUB7-F1
#
_entry.id   AF-A0A9R0HUB7-F1
#
_cell.length_a   1.000
_cell.length_b   1.000
_cell.length_c   1.000
_cell.angle_alpha   90.00
_cell.angle_beta   90.00
_cell.angle_gamma   90.00
#
_symmetry.space_group_name_H-M   'P 1'
#
loop_
_entity.id
_entity.type
_entity.pdbx_description
1 polymer ?
#
loop_
_entity_poly.entity_id
_entity_poly.type
_entity_poly.pdbx_seq_one_letter_code
_entity_poly.pdbx_strand_id
1 'polypeptide(L)'
;MVQSEVHERKEKYIVPEAGRKYAMEAVNTSWRSYKCRFKKNHFYAYATDELRWENKPDTISAPQFQDLLNYWKCEKIKEESKTNRENRLLLNDMHTMGRKGFAILRHELQEQDPDKQEPSQAKVYKESRKRVPGRTYLTNPEKIEENIAKIDALESTQDGEEGNNSKDLISEVIQGPKSESKSRVPLYGKGVIKSDLKKKEKKNQASSGRVLAEYENRFGAATCTPRCVYDCISTSRS
;
A
#
# COMPACT_ATOMS: atom_id res chain seq x y z
N MET A 1 -25.90 9.13 -37.85
CA MET A 1 -24.57 9.54 -37.35
C MET A 1 -24.47 9.60 -35.83
N VAL A 2 -25.46 10.14 -35.10
CA VAL A 2 -25.39 10.21 -33.62
C VAL A 2 -25.41 8.82 -32.94
N GLN A 3 -26.16 7.85 -33.49
CA GLN A 3 -26.25 6.50 -32.93
C GLN A 3 -24.95 5.68 -33.08
N SER A 4 -24.20 5.87 -34.17
CA SER A 4 -22.93 5.16 -34.41
C SER A 4 -21.80 5.68 -33.50
N GLU A 5 -21.74 6.98 -33.25
CA GLU A 5 -20.76 7.56 -32.29
C GLU A 5 -21.06 7.18 -30.83
N VAL A 6 -22.35 7.09 -30.46
CA VAL A 6 -22.75 6.61 -29.13
C VAL A 6 -22.45 5.12 -28.96
N HIS A 7 -22.55 4.32 -30.03
CA HIS A 7 -22.19 2.90 -30.02
C HIS A 7 -20.66 2.72 -29.86
N GLU A 8 -19.86 3.45 -30.65
CA GLU A 8 -18.39 3.41 -30.58
C GLU A 8 -17.84 3.87 -29.21
N ARG A 9 -18.50 4.85 -28.56
CA ARG A 9 -18.13 5.24 -27.19
C ARG A 9 -18.41 4.12 -26.19
N LYS A 10 -19.51 3.36 -26.33
CA LYS A 10 -19.89 2.32 -25.37
C LYS A 10 -18.93 1.13 -25.36
N GLU A 11 -18.39 0.76 -26.52
CA GLU A 11 -17.41 -0.34 -26.63
C GLU A 11 -16.09 -0.03 -25.90
N LYS A 12 -15.64 1.23 -25.95
CA LYS A 12 -14.39 1.69 -25.30
C LYS A 12 -14.43 1.64 -23.76
N TYR A 13 -15.63 1.56 -23.17
CA TYR A 13 -15.82 1.51 -21.71
C TYR A 13 -16.27 0.15 -21.20
N ILE A 14 -16.20 -0.90 -22.03
CA ILE A 14 -16.42 -2.28 -21.57
C ILE A 14 -15.22 -2.69 -20.72
N VAL A 15 -15.43 -2.72 -19.41
CA VAL A 15 -14.41 -3.20 -18.46
C VAL A 15 -14.40 -4.73 -18.50
N PRO A 16 -13.26 -5.39 -18.82
CA PRO A 16 -13.15 -6.84 -18.73
C PRO A 16 -13.50 -7.32 -17.31
N GLU A 17 -14.05 -8.52 -17.17
CA GLU A 17 -14.48 -9.03 -15.86
C GLU A 17 -13.36 -9.00 -14.82
N ALA A 18 -12.12 -9.33 -15.23
CA ALA A 18 -10.93 -9.22 -14.39
C ALA A 18 -10.66 -7.79 -13.85
N GLY A 19 -11.03 -6.76 -14.60
CA GLY A 19 -10.87 -5.35 -14.24
C GLY A 19 -12.05 -4.75 -13.47
N ARG A 20 -13.21 -5.43 -13.43
CA ARG A 20 -14.45 -4.89 -12.87
C ARG A 20 -14.29 -4.49 -11.40
N LYS A 21 -13.60 -5.32 -10.61
CA LYS A 21 -13.33 -5.03 -9.18
C LYS A 21 -12.56 -3.71 -9.02
N TYR A 22 -11.47 -3.54 -9.78
CA TYR A 22 -10.65 -2.33 -9.71
C TYR A 22 -11.41 -1.10 -10.19
N ALA A 23 -12.23 -1.22 -11.24
CA ALA A 23 -13.08 -0.14 -11.72
C ALA A 23 -14.09 0.29 -10.64
N MET A 24 -14.76 -0.66 -9.99
CA MET A 24 -15.70 -0.36 -8.90
C MET A 24 -15.00 0.29 -7.69
N GLU A 25 -13.80 -0.17 -7.32
CA GLU A 25 -13.00 0.48 -6.27
C GLU A 25 -12.61 1.92 -6.63
N ALA A 26 -12.27 2.17 -7.90
CA ALA A 26 -11.96 3.51 -8.39
C ALA A 26 -13.19 4.42 -8.33
N VAL A 27 -14.35 3.95 -8.82
CA VAL A 27 -15.62 4.69 -8.73
C VAL A 27 -15.97 5.02 -7.28
N ASN A 28 -15.85 4.05 -6.38
CA ASN A 28 -16.11 4.25 -4.95
C ASN A 28 -15.18 5.30 -4.34
N THR A 29 -13.89 5.29 -4.72
CA THR A 29 -12.91 6.28 -4.26
C THR A 29 -13.28 7.68 -4.76
N SER A 30 -13.57 7.81 -6.07
CA SER A 30 -14.00 9.06 -6.69
C SER A 30 -15.28 9.59 -6.03
N TRP A 31 -16.24 8.72 -5.73
CA TRP A 31 -17.48 9.09 -5.05
C TRP A 31 -17.22 9.62 -3.63
N ARG A 32 -16.33 8.99 -2.86
CA ARG A 32 -15.93 9.49 -1.53
C ARG A 32 -15.28 10.87 -1.63
N SER A 33 -14.37 11.07 -2.58
CA SER A 33 -13.72 12.36 -2.82
C SER A 33 -14.72 13.44 -3.24
N TYR A 34 -15.66 13.09 -4.13
CA TYR A 34 -16.75 13.97 -4.55
C TYR A 34 -17.57 14.42 -3.34
N LYS A 35 -18.09 13.49 -2.54
CA LYS A 35 -18.89 13.82 -1.34
C LYS A 35 -18.13 14.70 -0.34
N CYS A 36 -16.83 14.45 -0.15
CA CYS A 36 -15.99 15.28 0.71
C CYS A 36 -15.88 16.72 0.22
N ARG A 37 -15.55 16.92 -1.07
CA ARG A 37 -15.47 18.23 -1.70
C ARG A 37 -16.82 18.94 -1.70
N PHE A 38 -17.87 18.18 -2.00
CA PHE A 38 -19.24 18.66 -2.02
C PHE A 38 -19.66 19.22 -0.65
N LYS A 39 -19.44 18.44 0.43
CA LYS A 39 -19.71 18.90 1.80
C LYS A 39 -18.89 20.14 2.15
N LYS A 40 -17.61 20.20 1.76
CA LYS A 40 -16.77 21.37 1.98
C LYS A 40 -17.33 22.63 1.31
N ASN A 41 -17.72 22.52 0.04
CA ASN A 41 -18.10 23.67 -0.78
C ASN A 41 -19.55 24.14 -0.54
N HIS A 42 -20.44 23.26 -0.10
CA HIS A 42 -21.87 23.60 0.03
C HIS A 42 -22.38 23.56 1.47
N PHE A 43 -21.79 22.76 2.36
CA PHE A 43 -22.23 22.70 3.76
C PHE A 43 -21.38 23.61 4.66
N TYR A 44 -20.05 23.46 4.60
CA TYR A 44 -19.15 24.24 5.47
C TYR A 44 -18.86 25.65 4.96
N ALA A 45 -19.12 25.96 3.69
CA ALA A 45 -18.91 27.28 3.12
C ALA A 45 -19.91 28.34 3.62
N TYR A 46 -21.11 27.92 4.01
CA TYR A 46 -22.20 28.81 4.42
C TYR A 46 -22.65 28.52 5.85
N ALA A 47 -22.93 29.57 6.61
CA ALA A 47 -23.29 29.46 8.02
C ALA A 47 -24.75 28.99 8.22
N THR A 48 -25.70 29.60 7.49
CA THR A 48 -27.14 29.35 7.61
C THR A 48 -27.63 28.39 6.52
N ASP A 49 -28.72 27.68 6.81
CA ASP A 49 -29.31 26.74 5.85
C ASP A 49 -29.97 27.41 4.65
N GLU A 50 -30.48 28.62 4.83
CA GLU A 50 -31.04 29.45 3.77
C GLU A 50 -29.97 29.75 2.71
N LEU A 51 -28.79 30.21 3.13
CA LEU A 51 -27.67 30.45 2.23
C LEU A 51 -27.17 29.17 1.55
N ARG A 52 -27.20 28.03 2.25
CA ARG A 52 -26.86 26.72 1.63
C ARG A 52 -27.86 26.34 0.54
N TRP A 53 -29.14 26.64 0.76
CA TRP A 53 -30.21 26.35 -0.19
C TRP A 53 -30.16 27.26 -1.42
N GLU A 54 -29.92 28.56 -1.23
CA GLU A 54 -29.70 29.51 -2.32
C GLU A 54 -28.50 29.11 -3.19
N ASN A 55 -27.43 28.62 -2.56
CA ASN A 55 -26.21 28.16 -3.24
C ASN A 55 -26.21 26.64 -3.53
N LYS A 56 -27.40 26.09 -3.80
CA LYS A 56 -27.55 24.69 -4.20
C LYS A 56 -26.91 24.48 -5.59
N PRO A 57 -26.08 23.44 -5.76
CA PRO A 57 -25.51 23.11 -7.07
C PRO A 57 -26.55 22.49 -8.02
N ASP A 58 -26.47 22.88 -9.29
CA ASP A 58 -27.37 22.41 -10.37
C ASP A 58 -27.28 20.91 -10.64
N THR A 59 -26.14 20.30 -10.33
CA THR A 59 -25.87 18.87 -10.56
C THR A 59 -26.75 17.93 -9.72
N ILE A 60 -27.37 18.42 -8.64
CA ILE A 60 -28.17 17.60 -7.72
C ILE A 60 -29.61 18.13 -7.67
N SER A 61 -30.58 17.21 -7.57
CA SER A 61 -31.99 17.59 -7.42
C SER A 61 -32.26 18.24 -6.04
N ALA A 62 -33.28 19.11 -5.97
CA ALA A 62 -33.69 19.75 -4.72
C ALA A 62 -33.96 18.75 -3.56
N PRO A 63 -34.75 17.67 -3.74
CA PRO A 63 -35.02 16.73 -2.65
C PRO A 63 -33.74 16.03 -2.16
N GLN A 64 -32.87 15.60 -3.08
CA GLN A 64 -31.60 14.97 -2.71
C GLN A 64 -30.69 15.92 -1.91
N PHE A 65 -30.69 17.22 -2.24
CA PHE A 65 -29.91 18.20 -1.50
C PHE A 65 -30.48 18.42 -0.09
N GLN A 66 -31.81 18.46 0.05
CA GLN A 66 -32.48 18.54 1.36
C GLN A 66 -32.15 17.33 2.24
N ASP A 67 -32.21 16.12 1.68
CA ASP A 67 -31.84 14.89 2.39
C ASP A 67 -30.38 14.92 2.88
N LEU A 68 -29.46 15.47 2.07
CA LEU A 68 -28.06 15.63 2.46
C LEU A 68 -27.90 16.63 3.61
N LEU A 69 -28.60 17.75 3.59
CA LEU A 69 -28.58 18.72 4.68
C LEU A 69 -29.11 18.09 5.98
N ASN A 70 -30.21 17.35 5.91
CA ASN A 70 -30.77 16.63 7.07
C ASN A 70 -29.79 15.57 7.59
N TYR A 71 -29.20 14.78 6.69
CA TYR A 71 -28.22 13.76 7.04
C TYR A 71 -26.99 14.34 7.76
N TRP A 72 -26.45 15.47 7.32
CA TRP A 72 -25.29 16.09 7.98
C TRP A 72 -25.63 16.83 9.29
N LYS A 73 -26.90 17.22 9.49
CA LYS A 73 -27.37 17.78 10.76
C LYS A 73 -27.66 16.72 11.80
N CYS A 74 -27.87 15.47 11.40
CA CYS A 74 -28.09 14.35 12.30
C CYS A 74 -26.94 14.23 13.33
N GLU A 75 -27.29 14.19 14.62
CA GLU A 75 -26.30 14.23 15.70
C GLU A 75 -25.35 13.03 15.67
N LYS A 76 -25.90 11.83 15.43
CA LYS A 76 -25.11 10.61 15.25
C LYS A 76 -24.02 10.76 14.19
N ILE A 77 -24.36 11.38 13.05
CA ILE A 77 -23.41 11.58 11.94
C ILE A 77 -22.34 12.63 12.29
N LYS A 78 -22.70 13.64 13.08
CA LYS A 78 -21.73 14.63 13.58
C LYS A 78 -20.75 13.99 14.57
N GLU A 79 -21.25 13.21 15.51
CA GLU A 79 -20.43 12.47 16.48
C GLU A 79 -19.46 11.53 15.76
N GLU A 80 -19.95 10.69 14.84
CA GLU A 80 -19.11 9.82 14.03
C GLU A 80 -18.05 10.61 13.24
N SER A 81 -18.43 11.75 12.65
CA SER A 81 -17.50 12.61 11.94
C SER A 81 -16.44 13.23 12.85
N LYS A 82 -16.80 13.59 14.10
CA LYS A 82 -15.89 14.14 15.11
C LYS A 82 -14.89 13.08 15.56
N THR A 83 -15.36 11.90 15.94
CA THR A 83 -14.51 10.76 16.31
C THR A 83 -13.55 10.38 15.19
N ASN A 84 -14.03 10.35 13.94
CA ASN A 84 -13.17 10.07 12.78
C ASN A 84 -12.09 11.14 12.57
N ARG A 85 -12.39 12.41 12.85
CA ARG A 85 -11.41 13.50 12.80
C ARG A 85 -10.38 13.35 13.91
N GLU A 86 -10.80 13.06 15.14
CA GLU A 86 -9.91 12.85 16.28
C GLU A 86 -8.98 11.65 16.05
N ASN A 87 -9.53 10.51 15.60
CA ASN A 87 -8.74 9.34 15.20
C ASN A 87 -7.71 9.67 14.10
N ARG A 88 -8.07 10.55 13.17
CA ARG A 88 -7.14 11.00 12.12
C ARG A 88 -6.01 11.88 12.66
N LEU A 89 -6.26 12.68 13.69
CA LEU A 89 -5.25 13.53 14.34
C LEU A 89 -4.24 12.70 15.16
N LEU A 90 -4.65 11.52 15.63
CA LEU A 90 -3.75 10.57 16.31
C LEU A 90 -2.79 9.83 15.35
N LEU A 91 -2.94 10.00 14.03
CA LEU A 91 -2.08 9.35 13.04
C LEU A 91 -0.71 10.04 12.96
N ASN A 92 0.25 9.53 13.73
CA ASN A 92 1.60 10.11 13.83
C ASN A 92 2.69 9.31 13.08
N ASP A 93 2.37 8.14 12.54
CA ASP A 93 3.31 7.28 11.80
C ASP A 93 3.12 7.39 10.27
N MET A 94 3.39 8.57 9.72
CA MET A 94 3.26 8.84 8.27
C MET A 94 4.59 8.69 7.53
N HIS A 95 4.55 8.09 6.33
CA HIS A 95 5.69 8.06 5.42
C HIS A 95 5.95 9.45 4.80
N THR A 96 7.20 9.71 4.39
CA THR A 96 7.69 11.03 3.95
C THR A 96 7.90 11.12 2.43
N MET A 97 7.68 10.03 1.69
CA MET A 97 7.97 9.90 0.25
C MET A 97 6.99 10.63 -0.69
N GLY A 98 5.97 11.31 -0.17
CA GLY A 98 4.98 12.02 -0.98
C GLY A 98 4.11 11.08 -1.83
N ARG A 99 4.10 11.26 -3.15
CA ARG A 99 3.25 10.48 -4.08
C ARG A 99 3.82 9.09 -4.40
N LYS A 100 5.07 8.84 -4.02
CA LYS A 100 5.76 7.58 -4.31
C LYS A 100 5.24 6.47 -3.40
N GLY A 101 4.73 5.42 -4.02
CA GLY A 101 4.18 4.25 -3.32
C GLY A 101 5.27 3.27 -2.87
N PHE A 102 4.92 2.40 -1.93
CA PHE A 102 5.85 1.37 -1.44
C PHE A 102 6.32 0.38 -2.51
N ALA A 103 5.49 0.07 -3.50
CA ALA A 103 5.90 -0.82 -4.59
C ALA A 103 7.08 -0.24 -5.40
N ILE A 104 7.05 1.09 -5.64
CA ILE A 104 8.14 1.80 -6.33
C ILE A 104 9.38 1.83 -5.44
N LEU A 105 9.23 2.17 -4.16
CA LEU A 105 10.34 2.16 -3.21
C LEU A 105 11.03 0.78 -3.17
N ARG A 106 10.25 -0.31 -3.13
CA ARG A 106 10.80 -1.67 -3.11
C ARG A 106 11.57 -2.01 -4.38
N HIS A 107 11.05 -1.61 -5.54
CA HIS A 107 11.75 -1.80 -6.81
C HIS A 107 13.11 -1.07 -6.80
N GLU A 108 13.13 0.20 -6.39
CA GLU A 108 14.37 0.97 -6.34
C GLU A 108 15.38 0.41 -5.33
N LEU A 109 14.92 -0.03 -4.15
CA LEU A 109 15.81 -0.66 -3.17
C LEU A 109 16.39 -1.98 -3.71
N GLN A 110 15.59 -2.74 -4.45
CA GLN A 110 16.05 -3.95 -5.12
C GLN A 110 17.08 -3.67 -6.21
N GLU A 111 16.93 -2.58 -6.97
CA GLU A 111 17.90 -2.16 -7.99
C GLU A 111 19.23 -1.68 -7.39
N GLN A 112 19.19 -1.12 -6.18
CA GLN A 112 20.39 -0.69 -5.45
C GLN A 112 21.17 -1.85 -4.83
N ASP A 113 20.51 -2.99 -4.57
CA ASP A 113 21.15 -4.16 -4.00
C ASP A 113 21.89 -4.96 -5.11
N PRO A 114 23.19 -5.29 -4.95
CA PRO A 114 23.98 -5.96 -5.99
C PRO A 114 23.41 -7.33 -6.37
N ASP A 115 22.84 -8.04 -5.40
CA ASP A 115 22.24 -9.36 -5.57
C ASP A 115 20.77 -9.30 -6.04
N LYS A 116 20.22 -8.10 -6.26
CA LYS A 116 18.82 -7.84 -6.62
C LYS A 116 17.82 -8.57 -5.72
N GLN A 117 18.18 -8.72 -4.45
CA GLN A 117 17.35 -9.38 -3.44
C GLN A 117 16.13 -8.54 -3.08
N GLU A 118 15.06 -9.20 -2.66
CA GLU A 118 13.84 -8.50 -2.26
C GLU A 118 14.06 -7.77 -0.93
N PRO A 119 13.80 -6.45 -0.83
CA PRO A 119 14.13 -5.68 0.38
C PRO A 119 13.26 -6.10 1.56
N SER A 120 13.88 -6.26 2.73
CA SER A 120 13.19 -6.51 4.00
C SER A 120 12.16 -5.42 4.31
N GLN A 121 11.06 -5.78 4.98
CA GLN A 121 10.05 -4.79 5.40
C GLN A 121 10.63 -3.71 6.33
N ALA A 122 11.60 -4.07 7.17
CA ALA A 122 12.27 -3.13 8.06
C ALA A 122 13.08 -2.08 7.28
N LYS A 123 13.86 -2.51 6.28
CA LYS A 123 14.55 -1.60 5.33
C LYS A 123 13.56 -0.64 4.67
N VAL A 124 12.46 -1.17 4.13
CA VAL A 124 11.40 -0.35 3.50
C VAL A 124 10.78 0.65 4.48
N TYR A 125 10.54 0.24 5.74
CA TYR A 125 9.99 1.12 6.77
C TYR A 125 10.92 2.30 7.04
N LYS A 126 12.20 2.03 7.33
CA LYS A 126 13.22 3.06 7.62
C LYS A 126 13.36 4.03 6.45
N GLU A 127 13.55 3.53 5.24
CA GLU A 127 13.70 4.35 4.02
C GLU A 127 12.47 5.21 3.75
N SER A 128 11.26 4.65 3.90
CA SER A 128 10.01 5.38 3.63
C SER A 128 9.76 6.57 4.55
N ARG A 129 10.45 6.64 5.68
CA ARG A 129 10.25 7.63 6.75
C ARG A 129 11.45 8.55 6.95
N LYS A 130 12.51 8.38 6.14
CA LYS A 130 13.64 9.32 6.13
C LYS A 130 13.17 10.72 5.80
N ARG A 131 13.55 11.69 6.64
CA ARG A 131 13.27 13.10 6.42
C ARG A 131 14.43 13.74 5.67
N VAL A 132 14.12 14.62 4.74
CA VAL A 132 15.10 15.40 3.99
C VAL A 132 15.48 16.63 4.83
N PRO A 133 16.77 16.88 5.09
CA PRO A 133 17.20 18.06 5.83
C PRO A 133 16.75 19.34 5.10
N GLY A 134 16.32 20.35 5.86
CA GLY A 134 15.81 21.61 5.30
C GLY A 134 14.36 21.56 4.81
N ARG A 135 13.69 20.39 4.82
CA ARG A 135 12.26 20.29 4.53
C ARG A 135 11.42 20.37 5.81
N THR A 136 10.39 21.21 5.80
CA THR A 136 9.41 21.28 6.89
C THR A 136 8.35 20.19 6.76
N TYR A 137 8.06 19.51 7.87
CA TYR A 137 7.04 18.45 7.96
C TYR A 137 5.98 18.85 8.98
N LEU A 138 4.71 18.51 8.71
CA LEU A 138 3.61 18.80 9.65
C LEU A 138 3.60 17.87 10.87
N THR A 139 4.15 16.66 10.73
CA THR A 139 4.13 15.63 11.79
C THR A 139 5.41 15.69 12.63
N ASN A 140 5.27 15.37 13.92
CA ASN A 140 6.40 15.20 14.84
C ASN A 140 7.20 13.91 14.49
N PRO A 141 8.54 13.92 14.42
CA PRO A 141 9.35 12.73 14.16
C PRO A 141 9.45 11.75 15.36
N GLU A 142 9.19 12.16 16.59
CA GLU A 142 9.42 11.36 17.82
C GLU A 142 8.88 9.92 17.71
N LYS A 143 7.62 9.76 17.27
CA LYS A 143 7.01 8.43 17.17
C LYS A 143 7.68 7.53 16.13
N ILE A 144 8.16 8.14 15.05
CA ILE A 144 8.87 7.44 13.98
C ILE A 144 10.23 6.99 14.50
N GLU A 145 10.95 7.86 15.22
CA GLU A 145 12.25 7.57 15.81
C GLU A 145 12.15 6.45 16.86
N GLU A 146 11.14 6.51 17.75
CA GLU A 146 10.84 5.42 18.70
C GLU A 146 10.63 4.08 17.99
N ASN A 147 9.87 4.08 16.90
CA ASN A 147 9.58 2.86 16.15
C ASN A 147 10.81 2.33 15.42
N ILE A 148 11.64 3.21 14.85
CA ILE A 148 12.91 2.82 14.22
C ILE A 148 13.84 2.21 15.25
N ALA A 149 14.00 2.82 16.43
CA ALA A 149 14.83 2.27 17.51
C ALA A 149 14.35 0.88 17.96
N LYS A 150 13.03 0.65 18.03
CA LYS A 150 12.48 -0.69 18.31
C LYS A 150 12.79 -1.70 17.21
N ILE A 151 12.72 -1.29 15.94
CA ILE A 151 13.08 -2.15 14.81
C ILE A 151 14.57 -2.51 14.88
N ASP A 152 15.45 -1.53 15.11
CA ASP A 152 16.90 -1.75 15.22
C ASP A 152 17.25 -2.70 16.38
N ALA A 153 16.57 -2.55 17.52
CA ALA A 153 16.74 -3.44 18.67
C ALA A 153 16.33 -4.88 18.36
N LEU A 154 15.21 -5.07 17.64
CA LEU A 154 14.74 -6.41 17.27
C LEU A 154 15.62 -7.05 16.19
N GLU A 155 16.10 -6.28 15.19
CA GLU A 155 17.05 -6.77 14.19
C GLU A 155 18.33 -7.29 14.87
N SER A 156 18.88 -6.53 15.82
CA SER A 156 20.08 -6.93 16.57
C SER A 156 19.92 -8.24 17.35
N THR A 157 18.68 -8.62 17.71
CA THR A 157 18.41 -9.89 18.41
C THR A 157 18.24 -11.09 17.48
N GLN A 158 17.90 -10.87 16.20
CA GLN A 158 17.60 -11.95 15.24
C GLN A 158 18.85 -12.49 14.53
N ASP A 159 19.95 -11.75 14.51
CA ASP A 159 21.23 -12.19 13.94
C ASP A 159 21.85 -13.40 14.70
N GLY A 160 21.21 -13.88 15.76
CA GLY A 160 21.64 -15.04 16.56
C GLY A 160 20.81 -16.32 16.44
N GLU A 161 19.62 -16.31 15.81
CA GLU A 161 18.73 -17.49 15.76
C GLU A 161 18.25 -17.82 14.33
N GLU A 162 19.00 -18.69 13.65
CA GLU A 162 18.55 -19.40 12.44
C GLU A 162 17.36 -20.31 12.78
N GLY A 163 16.12 -19.82 12.65
CA GLY A 163 14.97 -20.63 13.06
C GLY A 163 13.60 -20.15 12.62
N ASN A 164 13.28 -20.29 11.32
CA ASN A 164 11.98 -20.70 10.73
C ASN A 164 10.63 -20.20 11.32
N ASN A 165 10.60 -19.07 12.03
CA ASN A 165 9.39 -18.34 12.36
C ASN A 165 9.70 -16.84 12.26
N SER A 166 9.86 -16.31 11.03
CA SER A 166 10.11 -14.89 10.82
C SER A 166 8.83 -14.10 11.16
N LYS A 167 8.62 -13.85 12.44
CA LYS A 167 7.61 -12.92 12.91
C LYS A 167 8.00 -11.56 12.31
N ASP A 168 7.15 -11.05 11.43
CA ASP A 168 7.41 -9.81 10.70
C ASP A 168 7.64 -8.68 11.72
N LEU A 169 8.90 -8.25 11.88
CA LEU A 169 9.35 -7.27 12.88
C LEU A 169 8.45 -6.02 12.92
N ILE A 170 8.01 -5.61 11.73
CA ILE A 170 7.12 -4.47 11.54
C ILE A 170 5.73 -4.69 12.15
N SER A 171 5.23 -5.92 12.15
CA SER A 171 3.92 -6.25 12.74
C SER A 171 3.90 -6.17 14.27
N GLU A 172 5.06 -6.32 14.91
CA GLU A 172 5.21 -6.19 16.36
C GLU A 172 5.32 -4.72 16.79
N VAL A 173 6.07 -3.93 16.02
CA VAL A 173 6.28 -2.49 16.28
C VAL A 173 5.04 -1.66 15.94
N ILE A 174 4.38 -1.95 14.81
CA ILE A 174 3.18 -1.23 14.37
C ILE A 174 1.94 -2.01 14.79
N GLN A 175 1.49 -1.80 16.02
CA GLN A 175 0.23 -2.38 16.52
C GLN A 175 -0.97 -1.71 15.84
N GLY A 176 -1.41 -2.24 14.71
CA GLY A 176 -2.68 -1.86 14.08
C GLY A 176 -3.87 -2.61 14.71
N PRO A 177 -5.12 -2.13 14.50
CA PRO A 177 -6.31 -2.87 14.92
C PRO A 177 -6.28 -4.28 14.33
N LYS A 178 -6.35 -5.28 15.23
CA LYS A 178 -6.14 -6.71 14.95
C LYS A 178 -7.23 -7.37 14.09
N SER A 179 -8.36 -6.69 13.83
CA SER A 179 -9.59 -7.32 13.34
C SER A 179 -9.74 -7.38 11.81
N GLU A 180 -9.16 -6.46 11.02
CA GLU A 180 -9.36 -6.43 9.55
C GLU A 180 -8.07 -6.55 8.71
N SER A 181 -6.91 -6.56 9.37
CA SER A 181 -5.58 -6.53 8.75
C SER A 181 -4.94 -7.92 8.52
N LYS A 182 -5.68 -9.01 8.73
CA LYS A 182 -5.08 -10.36 8.68
C LYS A 182 -4.58 -10.75 7.28
N SER A 183 -5.18 -10.24 6.21
CA SER A 183 -4.83 -10.59 4.83
C SER A 183 -3.85 -9.63 4.15
N ARG A 184 -3.89 -8.32 4.43
CA ARG A 184 -3.05 -7.33 3.75
C ARG A 184 -1.63 -7.34 4.32
N VAL A 185 -0.64 -7.18 3.45
CA VAL A 185 0.76 -7.05 3.87
C VAL A 185 1.12 -5.57 3.96
N PRO A 186 1.50 -5.05 5.14
CA PRO A 186 2.00 -3.68 5.28
C PRO A 186 3.20 -3.43 4.35
N LEU A 187 3.43 -2.17 3.97
CA LEU A 187 4.64 -1.73 3.24
C LEU A 187 4.93 -2.43 1.88
N TYR A 188 4.02 -3.25 1.35
CA TYR A 188 4.17 -3.87 0.01
C TYR A 188 3.49 -3.07 -1.10
N GLY A 189 2.54 -2.20 -0.75
CA GLY A 189 1.75 -1.43 -1.70
C GLY A 189 0.26 -1.72 -1.62
N LYS A 190 -0.51 -1.16 -2.55
CA LYS A 190 -1.98 -1.31 -2.56
C LYS A 190 -2.34 -2.68 -3.16
N GLY A 191 -3.23 -3.41 -2.48
CA GLY A 191 -3.84 -4.64 -3.01
C GLY A 191 -3.09 -5.94 -2.73
N VAL A 192 -1.85 -5.89 -2.23
CA VAL A 192 -1.06 -7.09 -1.94
C VAL A 192 -1.57 -7.78 -0.68
N ILE A 193 -1.92 -9.06 -0.80
CA ILE A 193 -2.33 -9.91 0.31
C ILE A 193 -1.34 -11.06 0.55
N LYS A 194 -1.31 -11.59 1.77
CA LYS A 194 -0.39 -12.67 2.19
C LYS A 194 -0.46 -13.91 1.30
N SER A 195 -1.64 -14.23 0.76
CA SER A 195 -1.80 -15.36 -0.16
C SER A 195 -1.07 -15.16 -1.49
N ASP A 196 -0.91 -13.92 -1.93
CA ASP A 196 -0.22 -13.63 -3.19
C ASP A 196 1.30 -13.84 -3.02
N LEU A 197 1.84 -13.44 -1.87
CA LEU A 197 3.24 -13.71 -1.52
C LEU A 197 3.50 -15.22 -1.40
N LYS A 198 2.63 -15.96 -0.71
CA LYS A 198 2.73 -17.43 -0.63
C LYS A 198 2.67 -18.10 -2.02
N LYS A 199 1.84 -17.60 -2.93
CA LYS A 199 1.80 -18.09 -4.31
C LYS A 199 3.08 -17.79 -5.07
N LYS A 200 3.67 -16.61 -4.87
CA LYS A 200 4.96 -16.21 -5.47
C LYS A 200 6.10 -17.10 -4.96
N GLU A 201 6.18 -17.32 -3.65
CA GLU A 201 7.17 -18.22 -3.03
C GLU A 201 7.07 -19.63 -3.60
N LYS A 202 5.87 -20.21 -3.69
CA LYS A 202 5.66 -21.53 -4.29
C LYS A 202 6.10 -21.59 -5.75
N LYS A 203 5.84 -20.54 -6.54
CA LYS A 203 6.30 -20.45 -7.94
C LYS A 203 7.83 -20.39 -8.03
N ASN A 204 8.45 -19.58 -7.18
CA ASN A 204 9.91 -19.43 -7.14
C ASN A 204 10.60 -20.73 -6.67
N GLN A 205 10.03 -21.42 -5.68
CA GLN A 205 10.51 -22.73 -5.23
C GLN A 205 10.35 -23.78 -6.33
N ALA A 206 9.21 -23.79 -7.04
CA ALA A 206 8.99 -24.70 -8.16
C ALA A 206 9.95 -24.42 -9.33
N SER A 207 10.24 -23.15 -9.64
CA SER A 207 11.22 -22.81 -10.68
C SER A 207 12.65 -23.15 -10.26
N SER A 208 13.04 -22.87 -9.02
CA SER A 208 14.36 -23.23 -8.50
C SER A 208 14.56 -24.75 -8.49
N GLY A 209 13.57 -25.51 -8.00
CA GLY A 209 13.60 -26.97 -8.04
C GLY A 209 13.67 -27.53 -9.45
N ARG A 210 13.01 -26.89 -10.44
CA ARG A 210 13.13 -27.26 -11.85
C ARG A 210 14.53 -27.02 -12.40
N VAL A 211 15.15 -25.87 -12.07
CA VAL A 211 16.51 -25.53 -12.49
C VAL A 211 17.53 -26.48 -11.86
N LEU A 212 17.38 -26.83 -10.57
CA LEU A 212 18.22 -27.82 -9.90
C LEU A 212 18.05 -29.20 -10.52
N ALA A 213 16.82 -29.64 -10.80
CA ALA A 213 16.58 -30.91 -11.47
C ALA A 213 17.15 -30.94 -12.90
N GLU A 214 17.06 -29.84 -13.66
CA GLU A 214 17.71 -29.73 -14.98
C GLU A 214 19.24 -29.76 -14.85
N TYR A 215 19.82 -29.11 -13.85
CA TYR A 215 21.25 -29.15 -13.56
C TYR A 215 21.72 -30.57 -13.19
N GLU A 216 21.04 -31.24 -12.26
CA GLU A 216 21.34 -32.61 -11.85
C GLU A 216 21.18 -33.61 -13.01
N ASN A 217 20.17 -33.44 -13.88
CA ASN A 217 20.00 -34.26 -15.08
C ASN A 217 21.09 -34.00 -16.14
N ARG A 218 21.63 -32.78 -16.21
CA ARG A 218 22.62 -32.37 -17.22
C ARG A 218 24.06 -32.66 -16.81
N PHE A 219 24.34 -32.68 -15.51
CA PHE A 219 25.67 -32.95 -14.96
C PHE A 219 25.80 -34.31 -14.27
N GLY A 220 24.68 -35.04 -14.10
CA GLY A 220 24.64 -36.38 -13.52
C GLY A 220 25.06 -36.41 -12.06
N ALA A 221 24.61 -37.43 -11.32
CA ALA A 221 25.07 -37.72 -9.96
C ALA A 221 26.54 -38.14 -9.95
N ALA A 222 27.47 -37.22 -10.22
CA ALA A 222 28.87 -37.42 -9.94
C ALA A 222 29.07 -37.21 -8.45
N THR A 223 29.17 -38.33 -7.72
CA THR A 223 29.64 -38.37 -6.34
C THR A 223 31.03 -37.74 -6.27
N CYS A 224 31.11 -36.45 -5.94
CA CYS A 224 32.35 -35.82 -5.53
C CYS A 224 32.07 -34.88 -4.36
N THR A 225 32.78 -35.15 -3.26
CA THR A 225 32.67 -34.52 -1.95
C THR A 225 32.96 -33.01 -1.98
N PRO A 226 32.48 -32.23 -0.99
CA PRO A 226 32.48 -30.78 -1.05
C PRO A 226 33.87 -30.20 -0.77
N ARG A 227 34.60 -29.88 -1.83
CA ARG A 227 35.67 -28.87 -1.78
C ARG A 227 35.73 -28.16 -3.12
N CYS A 228 35.60 -26.83 -3.07
CA CYS A 228 35.60 -25.87 -4.18
C CYS A 228 34.23 -25.59 -4.86
N VAL A 229 33.41 -24.76 -4.22
CA VAL A 229 32.29 -24.03 -4.88
C VAL A 229 32.60 -22.53 -5.04
N TYR A 230 33.73 -22.03 -4.55
CA TYR A 230 34.15 -20.64 -4.76
C TYR A 230 35.43 -20.62 -5.58
N ASP A 231 35.33 -20.60 -6.91
CA ASP A 231 36.40 -20.09 -7.80
C ASP A 231 35.97 -19.86 -9.27
N CYS A 232 34.77 -20.28 -9.70
CA CYS A 232 34.37 -20.16 -11.12
C CYS A 232 33.74 -18.80 -11.55
N ILE A 233 33.82 -17.71 -10.76
CA ILE A 233 33.22 -16.42 -11.15
C ILE A 233 34.24 -15.44 -11.78
N SER A 234 35.55 -15.72 -11.82
CA SER A 234 36.54 -14.69 -12.19
C SER A 234 37.18 -14.77 -13.60
N THR A 235 36.75 -15.64 -14.51
CA THR A 235 37.40 -15.71 -15.85
C THR A 235 36.44 -15.96 -17.01
N SER A 236 35.69 -14.92 -17.38
CA SER A 236 35.20 -14.77 -18.76
C SER A 236 35.01 -13.28 -19.13
N ARG A 237 36.10 -12.52 -19.01
CA ARG A 237 36.34 -11.33 -19.81
C ARG A 237 37.79 -11.35 -20.27
N SER A 238 38.00 -11.88 -21.46
CA SER A 238 39.14 -11.63 -22.35
C SER A 238 38.58 -11.71 -23.76
#